data_AF-A0A9D9L6B3-F1
#
_entry.id   AF-A0A9D9L6B3-F1
#
_cell.length_a   1.000
_cell.length_b   1.000
_cell.length_c   1.000
_cell.angle_alpha   90.00
_cell.angle_beta   90.00
_cell.angle_gamma   90.00
#
_symmetry.space_group_name_H-M   'P 1'
#
loop_
_entity.id
_entity.type
_entity.pdbx_description
1 polymer ?
#
loop_
_entity_poly.entity_id
_entity_poly.type
_entity_poly.pdbx_seq_one_letter_code
_entity_poly.pdbx_strand_id
1 'polypeptide(L)'
;MFQTDPFTLIILLVGLSLVAFVAMIATSYLKLVVVMSLIRNALGIQSIPPNMVINALAMILTFYIMAPVCQSSWDIIKAERQAQQEHKQAVQTAAPGNDTVPGQPSMPPLTSLETDMVKKAAEPFRAWLLRQSGERERAFFVNTAARLW
;
A
#
# COMPACT_ATOMS: atom_id res chain seq x y z
N MET A 1 14.23 -3.04 30.03
CA MET A 1 14.08 -1.56 30.08
C MET A 1 14.21 -1.08 28.66
N PHE A 2 13.09 -0.76 27.99
CA PHE A 2 13.09 -0.35 26.59
C PHE A 2 13.80 1.00 26.48
N GLN A 3 15.09 0.99 26.19
CA GLN A 3 15.81 2.18 25.76
C GLN A 3 15.38 2.45 24.31
N THR A 4 14.16 2.97 24.15
CA THR A 4 13.69 3.45 22.85
C THR A 4 14.49 4.69 22.54
N ASP A 5 15.49 4.54 21.67
CA ASP A 5 16.27 5.67 21.20
C ASP A 5 15.32 6.74 20.65
N PRO A 6 15.39 8.00 21.16
CA PRO A 6 14.47 9.06 20.76
C PRO A 6 14.49 9.29 19.23
N PHE A 7 15.63 9.04 18.59
CA PHE A 7 15.78 9.06 17.14
C PHE A 7 14.90 8.04 16.42
N THR A 8 14.79 6.81 16.93
CA THR A 8 13.94 5.77 16.35
C THR A 8 12.47 6.16 16.42
N LEU A 9 12.02 6.76 17.52
CA LEU A 9 10.65 7.28 17.64
C LEU A 9 10.40 8.41 16.65
N ILE A 10 11.32 9.36 16.51
CA ILE A 10 11.19 10.46 15.56
C ILE A 10 11.08 9.92 14.12
N ILE A 11 11.96 9.01 13.72
CA ILE A 11 11.94 8.40 12.38
C ILE A 11 10.63 7.66 12.13
N LEU A 12 10.13 6.93 13.11
CA LEU A 12 8.86 6.22 13.01
C LEU A 12 7.67 7.19 12.86
N LEU A 13 7.62 8.28 13.63
CA LEU A 13 6.56 9.28 13.52
C LEU A 13 6.60 10.01 12.17
N VAL A 14 7.80 10.37 11.70
CA VAL A 14 8.01 10.99 10.39
C VAL A 14 7.58 10.03 9.28
N GLY A 15 8.03 8.78 9.34
CA GLY A 15 7.65 7.75 8.38
C GLY A 15 6.14 7.52 8.34
N LEU A 16 5.49 7.41 9.49
CA LEU A 16 4.04 7.21 9.58
C LEU A 16 3.25 8.39 8.99
N SER A 17 3.72 9.62 9.25
CA SER A 17 3.11 10.84 8.70
C SER A 17 3.27 10.93 7.19
N LEU A 18 4.45 10.57 6.68
CA LEU A 18 4.74 10.54 5.25
C LEU A 18 3.89 9.48 4.53
N VAL A 19 3.74 8.30 5.13
CA VAL A 19 2.88 7.23 4.60
C VAL A 19 1.45 7.71 4.46
N ALA A 20 0.89 8.36 5.48
CA ALA A 20 -0.46 8.92 5.41
C ALA A 20 -0.59 10.01 4.33
N PHE A 21 0.42 10.86 4.18
CA PHE A 21 0.45 11.90 3.15
C PHE A 21 0.50 11.33 1.73
N VAL A 22 1.41 10.39 1.47
CA VAL A 22 1.51 9.72 0.17
C VAL A 22 0.23 8.96 -0.14
N ALA A 23 -0.40 8.30 0.85
CA ALA A 23 -1.68 7.64 0.66
C ALA A 23 -2.78 8.61 0.19
N MET A 24 -2.82 9.84 0.70
CA MET A 24 -3.79 10.85 0.25
C MET A 24 -3.57 11.26 -1.21
N ILE A 25 -2.33 11.41 -1.66
CA ILE A 25 -2.01 11.83 -3.03
C ILE A 25 -2.15 10.66 -4.02
N ALA A 26 -1.77 9.46 -3.59
CA ALA A 26 -1.80 8.26 -4.41
C ALA A 26 -3.20 7.63 -4.49
N THR A 27 -4.22 8.22 -3.84
CA THR A 27 -5.61 7.77 -3.92
C THR A 27 -6.47 8.78 -4.71
N SER A 28 -7.77 8.50 -4.84
CA SER A 28 -8.71 9.38 -5.54
C SER A 28 -9.03 10.70 -4.80
N TYR A 29 -8.55 10.87 -3.57
CA TYR A 29 -8.88 12.02 -2.71
C TYR A 29 -8.56 13.36 -3.40
N LEU A 30 -7.35 13.50 -3.97
CA LEU A 30 -6.93 14.75 -4.60
C LEU A 30 -7.85 15.15 -5.77
N LYS A 31 -8.21 14.20 -6.65
CA LYS A 31 -9.12 14.46 -7.78
C LYS A 31 -10.50 14.90 -7.28
N LEU A 32 -11.04 14.24 -6.25
CA LEU A 32 -12.37 14.56 -5.70
C LEU A 32 -12.42 15.95 -5.06
N VAL A 33 -11.42 16.31 -4.24
CA VAL A 33 -11.36 17.65 -3.62
C VAL A 33 -11.24 18.74 -4.69
N VAL A 34 -10.39 18.54 -5.70
CA VAL A 34 -10.21 19.51 -6.78
C VAL A 34 -11.51 19.70 -7.55
N VAL A 35 -12.17 18.62 -7.98
CA VAL A 35 -13.44 18.71 -8.73
C VAL A 35 -14.52 19.39 -7.90
N MET A 36 -14.66 19.03 -6.61
CA MET A 36 -15.65 19.66 -5.73
C MET A 36 -15.35 21.15 -5.50
N SER A 37 -14.09 21.54 -5.38
CA SER A 37 -13.66 22.94 -5.27
C SER A 37 -13.95 23.73 -6.55
N LEU A 38 -13.73 23.13 -7.72
CA LEU A 38 -14.08 23.74 -9.01
C LEU A 38 -15.59 23.96 -9.13
N ILE A 39 -16.41 23.01 -8.69
CA ILE A 39 -17.88 23.15 -8.66
C ILE A 39 -18.28 24.30 -7.74
N ARG A 40 -17.69 24.41 -6.55
CA ARG A 40 -17.96 25.54 -5.64
C ARG A 40 -17.68 26.88 -6.32
N ASN A 41 -16.53 27.00 -6.98
CA ASN A 41 -16.18 28.24 -7.68
C ASN A 41 -17.14 28.52 -8.85
N ALA A 42 -17.58 27.47 -9.55
CA ALA A 42 -18.53 27.59 -10.66
C ALA A 42 -19.93 28.05 -10.21
N LEU A 43 -20.35 27.75 -8.97
CA LEU A 43 -21.64 28.19 -8.44
C LEU A 43 -21.68 29.69 -8.06
N GLY A 44 -20.54 30.39 -8.04
CA GLY A 44 -20.47 31.83 -7.76
C GLY A 44 -20.82 32.24 -6.33
N ILE A 45 -21.09 31.28 -5.44
CA ILE A 45 -21.44 31.47 -4.03
C ILE A 45 -20.25 31.12 -3.14
N GLN A 46 -19.79 32.07 -2.31
CA GLN A 46 -18.54 31.93 -1.56
C GLN A 46 -18.68 31.13 -0.26
N SER A 47 -19.87 31.05 0.34
CA SER A 47 -20.05 30.49 1.69
C SER A 47 -20.64 29.07 1.71
N ILE A 48 -21.17 28.60 0.58
CA ILE A 48 -21.84 27.29 0.47
C ILE A 48 -21.20 26.55 -0.71
N PRO A 49 -20.61 25.36 -0.54
CA PRO A 49 -20.36 24.60 0.70
C PRO A 49 -19.04 25.00 1.40
N PRO A 50 -18.95 24.95 2.75
CA PRO A 50 -17.69 25.22 3.49
C PRO A 50 -16.56 24.25 3.10
N ASN A 51 -15.30 24.71 3.13
CA ASN A 51 -14.13 23.88 2.81
C ASN A 51 -14.06 22.60 3.66
N MET A 52 -14.44 22.69 4.93
CA MET A 52 -14.47 21.55 5.84
C MET A 52 -15.45 20.47 5.36
N VAL A 53 -16.61 20.86 4.81
CA VAL A 53 -17.61 19.94 4.28
C VAL A 53 -17.11 19.28 2.99
N ILE A 54 -16.48 20.06 2.10
CA ILE A 54 -15.88 19.54 0.85
C ILE A 54 -14.84 18.46 1.18
N ASN A 55 -13.95 18.73 2.13
CA ASN A 55 -12.92 17.79 2.54
C ASN A 55 -13.53 16.53 3.17
N ALA A 56 -14.54 16.67 4.03
CA ALA A 56 -15.21 15.54 4.67
C ALA A 56 -15.94 14.65 3.63
N LEU A 57 -16.68 15.25 2.70
CA LEU A 57 -17.34 14.53 1.60
C LEU A 57 -16.34 13.79 0.72
N ALA A 58 -15.23 14.45 0.37
CA ALA A 58 -14.17 13.84 -0.42
C ALA A 58 -13.53 12.64 0.29
N MET A 59 -13.33 12.70 1.61
CA MET A 59 -12.79 11.58 2.39
C MET A 59 -13.72 10.37 2.40
N ILE A 60 -15.01 10.57 2.69
CA ILE A 60 -15.99 9.49 2.71
C ILE A 60 -16.09 8.82 1.33
N LEU A 61 -16.14 9.62 0.28
CA LEU A 61 -16.22 9.11 -1.10
C LEU A 61 -14.92 8.40 -1.51
N THR A 62 -13.77 8.86 -1.02
CA THR A 62 -12.48 8.16 -1.23
C THR A 62 -12.50 6.78 -0.58
N PHE A 63 -12.97 6.65 0.66
CA PHE A 63 -13.10 5.35 1.31
C PHE A 63 -14.03 4.42 0.54
N TYR A 64 -15.14 4.93 0.01
CA TYR A 64 -16.05 4.16 -0.84
C TYR A 64 -15.37 3.64 -2.12
N ILE A 65 -14.60 4.48 -2.81
CA ILE A 65 -13.87 4.10 -4.03
C ILE A 65 -12.72 3.11 -3.73
N MET A 66 -12.11 3.21 -2.54
CA MET A 66 -10.98 2.36 -2.12
C MET A 66 -11.39 1.04 -1.48
N ALA A 67 -12.65 0.86 -1.08
CA ALA A 67 -13.17 -0.39 -0.53
C ALA A 67 -12.73 -1.66 -1.29
N PRO A 68 -12.84 -1.76 -2.63
CA PRO A 68 -12.41 -2.97 -3.35
C PRO A 68 -10.90 -3.22 -3.32
N VAL A 69 -10.08 -2.17 -3.21
CA VAL A 69 -8.62 -2.29 -3.12
C VAL A 69 -8.24 -2.90 -1.77
N CYS A 70 -8.84 -2.39 -0.68
CA CYS A 70 -8.65 -2.94 0.65
C CYS A 70 -9.13 -4.39 0.75
N GLN A 71 -10.29 -4.72 0.16
CA GLN A 71 -10.81 -6.08 0.15
C GLN A 71 -9.86 -7.04 -0.58
N SER A 72 -9.36 -6.64 -1.76
CA SER A 72 -8.42 -7.46 -2.54
C SER A 72 -7.12 -7.73 -1.78
N SER A 73 -6.54 -6.71 -1.12
CA SER A 73 -5.36 -6.89 -0.27
C SER A 73 -5.65 -7.84 0.90
N TRP A 74 -6.81 -7.70 1.54
CA TRP A 74 -7.19 -8.53 2.67
C TRP A 74 -7.37 -10.01 2.27
N ASP A 75 -7.92 -10.27 1.09
CA ASP A 75 -8.11 -11.63 0.56
C ASP A 75 -6.77 -12.31 0.24
N ILE A 76 -5.81 -11.58 -0.34
CA ILE A 76 -4.44 -12.09 -0.59
C ILE A 76 -3.76 -12.48 0.73
N ILE A 77 -3.80 -11.59 1.72
CA ILE A 77 -3.17 -11.82 3.02
C ILE A 77 -3.79 -13.04 3.73
N LYS A 78 -5.12 -13.20 3.67
CA LYS A 78 -5.81 -14.35 4.27
C LYS A 78 -5.39 -15.67 3.62
N ALA A 79 -5.32 -15.72 2.29
CA ALA A 79 -4.90 -16.92 1.57
C ALA A 79 -3.47 -17.34 1.94
N GLU A 80 -2.56 -16.38 2.11
CA GLU A 80 -1.17 -16.67 2.48
C GLU A 80 -0.99 -17.06 3.94
N ARG A 81 -1.77 -16.47 4.85
CA ARG A 81 -1.81 -16.89 6.27
C ARG A 81 -2.19 -18.36 6.41
N GLN A 82 -3.11 -18.86 5.60
CA GLN A 82 -3.54 -20.26 5.61
C GLN A 82 -2.42 -21.19 5.12
N ALA A 83 -1.74 -20.84 4.03
CA ALA A 83 -0.60 -21.61 3.51
C ALA A 83 0.58 -21.68 4.49
N GLN A 84 0.84 -20.61 5.24
CA GLN A 84 1.86 -20.59 6.30
C GLN A 84 1.47 -21.41 7.52
N GLN A 85 0.18 -21.49 7.86
CA GLN A 85 -0.30 -22.30 8.99
C GLN A 85 -0.15 -23.80 8.72
N GLU A 86 -0.44 -24.25 7.49
CA GLU A 86 -0.26 -25.64 7.07
C GLU A 86 1.22 -26.05 7.09
N HIS A 87 2.13 -25.19 6.58
CA HIS A 87 3.57 -25.40 6.67
C HIS A 87 4.09 -25.44 8.11
N LYS A 88 3.58 -24.57 9.00
CA LYS A 88 3.96 -24.59 10.43
C LYS A 88 3.45 -25.84 11.15
N GLN A 89 2.28 -26.35 10.78
CA GLN A 89 1.76 -27.61 11.34
C GLN A 89 2.55 -28.83 10.86
N ALA A 90 2.92 -28.92 9.58
CA ALA A 90 3.73 -30.01 9.05
C ALA A 90 5.15 -30.07 9.67
N VAL A 91 5.75 -28.91 9.97
CA VAL A 91 7.06 -28.84 10.64
C VAL A 91 6.96 -29.18 12.13
N GLN A 92 5.83 -28.89 12.79
CA GLN A 92 5.67 -29.15 14.22
C GLN A 92 5.33 -30.61 14.54
N THR A 93 4.78 -31.37 13.58
CA THR A 93 4.67 -32.84 13.69
C THR A 93 6.02 -33.55 13.42
N ALA A 94 7.04 -32.84 12.94
CA ALA A 94 8.36 -33.38 12.66
C ALA A 94 9.43 -32.80 13.62
N ALA A 95 9.53 -33.31 14.85
CA ALA A 95 10.73 -33.15 15.69
C ALA A 95 10.82 -34.22 16.79
N PRO A 96 11.99 -34.66 17.27
CA PRO A 96 13.37 -34.40 16.83
C PRO A 96 14.13 -35.72 16.53
N GLY A 97 14.55 -35.94 15.29
CA GLY A 97 15.38 -37.08 14.89
C GLY A 97 16.52 -36.59 14.02
N ASN A 98 17.74 -36.84 14.49
CA ASN A 98 18.99 -36.49 13.84
C ASN A 98 19.16 -37.18 12.49
N ASP A 99 19.23 -36.39 11.42
CA ASP A 99 20.10 -36.62 10.28
C ASP A 99 19.95 -35.50 9.24
N THR A 100 21.10 -34.94 8.90
CA THR A 100 21.32 -34.03 7.79
C THR A 100 20.70 -34.62 6.52
N VAL A 101 19.57 -34.07 6.06
CA VAL A 101 18.99 -34.44 4.76
C VAL A 101 19.79 -33.74 3.66
N PRO A 102 20.56 -34.45 2.81
CA PRO A 102 21.20 -33.87 1.65
C PRO A 102 20.15 -33.71 0.56
N GLY A 103 19.93 -32.48 0.08
CA GLY A 103 18.93 -32.19 -0.94
C GLY A 103 17.86 -31.19 -0.51
N GLN A 104 18.16 -30.35 0.49
CA GLN A 104 17.36 -29.17 0.76
C GLN A 104 17.26 -28.34 -0.53
N PRO A 105 16.07 -28.19 -1.16
CA PRO A 105 15.91 -27.17 -2.18
C PRO A 105 16.32 -25.88 -1.49
N SER A 106 17.40 -25.27 -2.00
CA SER A 106 18.00 -24.06 -1.45
C SER A 106 16.87 -23.15 -1.00
N MET A 107 16.68 -23.03 0.32
CA MET A 107 15.70 -22.11 0.86
C MET A 107 16.04 -20.78 0.21
N PRO A 108 15.12 -20.17 -0.56
CA PRO A 108 15.28 -18.78 -0.90
C PRO A 108 15.51 -18.07 0.45
N PRO A 109 16.56 -17.25 0.58
CA PRO A 109 16.86 -16.60 1.85
C PRO A 109 15.58 -15.96 2.38
N LEU A 110 15.32 -16.01 3.68
CA LEU A 110 14.06 -15.54 4.29
C LEU A 110 13.63 -14.14 3.77
N THR A 111 14.60 -13.33 3.36
CA THR A 111 14.43 -12.04 2.67
C THR A 111 13.67 -12.10 1.34
N SER A 112 13.82 -13.13 0.53
CA SER A 112 13.11 -13.27 -0.76
C SER A 112 11.64 -13.63 -0.58
N LEU A 113 11.30 -14.47 0.40
CA LEU A 113 9.92 -14.79 0.74
C LEU A 113 9.20 -13.56 1.34
N GLU A 114 9.84 -12.83 2.25
CA GLU A 114 9.26 -11.60 2.81
C GLU A 114 9.04 -10.52 1.75
N THR A 115 10.01 -10.34 0.83
CA THR A 115 9.88 -9.32 -0.21
C THR A 115 8.84 -9.67 -1.26
N ASP A 116 8.68 -10.94 -1.62
CA ASP A 116 7.64 -11.36 -2.57
C ASP A 116 6.24 -11.33 -1.95
N MET A 117 6.12 -11.59 -0.65
CA MET A 117 4.90 -11.39 0.12
C MET A 117 4.46 -9.92 0.15
N VAL A 118 5.38 -9.00 0.48
CA VAL A 118 5.09 -7.56 0.52
C VAL A 118 4.68 -7.04 -0.85
N LYS A 119 5.37 -7.48 -1.92
CA LYS A 119 5.03 -7.10 -3.29
C LYS A 119 3.64 -7.58 -3.67
N LYS A 120 3.30 -8.84 -3.38
CA LYS A 120 2.01 -9.44 -3.72
C LYS A 120 0.85 -8.79 -2.97
N ALA A 121 1.04 -8.45 -1.70
CA ALA A 121 0.05 -7.69 -0.92
C ALA A 121 -0.18 -6.26 -1.47
N ALA A 122 0.85 -5.66 -2.08
CA ALA A 122 0.79 -4.33 -2.69
C ALA A 122 0.32 -4.34 -4.16
N GLU A 123 0.18 -5.50 -4.80
CA GLU A 123 -0.33 -5.63 -6.17
C GLU A 123 -1.68 -4.96 -6.43
N PRO A 124 -2.71 -5.07 -5.58
CA PRO A 124 -3.99 -4.40 -5.83
C PRO A 124 -3.85 -2.88 -5.86
N PHE A 125 -2.96 -2.31 -5.04
CA PHE A 125 -2.67 -0.88 -5.05
C PHE A 125 -1.94 -0.47 -6.34
N ARG A 126 -0.94 -1.26 -6.75
CA ARG A 126 -0.24 -1.06 -8.03
C ARG A 126 -1.21 -1.14 -9.21
N ALA A 127 -2.07 -2.15 -9.25
CA ALA A 127 -3.07 -2.32 -10.31
C ALA A 127 -4.02 -1.13 -10.39
N TRP A 128 -4.44 -0.59 -9.25
CA TRP A 128 -5.27 0.62 -9.19
C TRP A 128 -4.54 1.85 -9.76
N LEU A 129 -3.27 2.06 -9.39
CA LEU A 129 -2.46 3.17 -9.89
C LEU A 129 -2.22 3.09 -11.39
N LEU A 130 -1.98 1.88 -11.91
CA LEU A 130 -1.78 1.66 -13.34
C LEU A 130 -3.05 1.93 -14.15
N ARG A 131 -4.24 1.70 -13.58
CA ARG A 131 -5.52 2.08 -14.19
C ARG A 131 -5.74 3.59 -14.20
N GLN A 132 -5.16 4.33 -13.25
CA GLN A 132 -5.30 5.78 -13.12
C GLN A 132 -4.23 6.59 -13.89
N SER A 133 -3.09 5.98 -14.23
CA SER A 133 -1.97 6.66 -14.92
C SER A 133 -2.02 6.40 -16.42
N GLY A 134 -1.95 7.46 -17.23
CA GLY A 134 -2.00 7.33 -18.68
C GLY A 134 -0.76 6.63 -19.24
N GLU A 135 -0.92 5.77 -20.25
CA GLU A 135 0.21 5.06 -20.87
C GLU A 135 1.27 6.02 -21.42
N ARG A 136 0.84 7.16 -21.98
CA ARG A 136 1.72 8.20 -22.51
C ARG A 136 2.56 8.87 -21.41
N GLU A 137 1.95 9.17 -20.27
CA GLU A 137 2.63 9.79 -19.12
C GLU A 137 3.69 8.83 -18.57
N ARG A 138 3.34 7.55 -18.43
CA ARG A 138 4.26 6.50 -18.01
C ARG A 138 5.45 6.39 -18.95
N ALA A 139 5.20 6.33 -20.26
CA ALA A 139 6.26 6.27 -21.26
C ALA A 139 7.16 7.51 -21.20
N PHE A 140 6.59 8.70 -21.00
CA PHE A 140 7.35 9.94 -20.82
C PHE A 140 8.30 9.87 -19.61
N PHE A 141 7.81 9.42 -18.44
CA PHE A 141 8.64 9.29 -17.24
C PHE A 141 9.73 8.23 -17.39
N VAL A 142 9.41 7.07 -17.98
CA VAL A 142 10.39 6.00 -18.22
C VAL A 142 11.47 6.48 -19.20
N ASN A 143 11.07 7.13 -20.30
CA ASN A 143 12.02 7.67 -21.27
C ASN A 143 12.88 8.80 -20.68
N THR A 144 12.32 9.60 -19.77
CA THR A 144 13.06 10.66 -19.08
C THR A 144 14.07 10.07 -18.09
N ALA A 145 13.65 9.07 -17.31
CA ALA A 145 14.54 8.37 -16.38
C ALA A 145 15.71 7.70 -17.10
N ALA A 146 15.42 7.01 -18.22
CA ALA A 146 16.43 6.34 -19.06
C ALA A 146 17.34 7.32 -19.83
N ARG A 147 17.03 8.62 -19.84
CA ARG A 147 17.88 9.67 -20.40
C ARG A 147 18.74 10.38 -19.34
N LEU A 148 18.33 10.33 -18.08
CA LEU A 148 19.01 11.01 -16.97
C LEU A 148 19.99 10.10 -16.22
N TRP A 149 19.90 8.79 -16.43
CA TRP A 149 20.78 7.74 -15.91
C TRP A 149 21.34 6.92 -17.07
#